data_AF-A0A0C3JVH9-F1
#
_entry.id   AF-A0A0C3JVH9-F1
#
_cell.length_a   1.000
_cell.length_b   1.000
_cell.length_c   1.000
_cell.angle_alpha   90.00
_cell.angle_beta   90.00
_cell.angle_gamma   90.00
#
_symmetry.space_group_name_H-M   'P 1'
#
loop_
_entity.id
_entity.type
_entity.pdbx_description
1 polymer ?
#
loop_
_entity_poly.entity_id
_entity_poly.type
_entity_poly.pdbx_seq_one_letter_code
_entity_poly.pdbx_strand_id
1 'polypeptide(L)'
;MQAPDLLHPSNGASPATGGGTQDMSSLSPICCMSADVMANVFEHCVHGLDYYPCVGKNRQAPLSLSQVCRSWRKLSFALPCLWTRFQVNVDYPVRPSNWDRTIRSMIMSVRLWLSRSQSLPVYLYLCYVDRHTNPIPLSALELFDQEILKASSRIKKLSLHFPAQSIRHLQSFTQGSSESLEHLSLWGASDFGANEHNVMSPLVWQPALGLRSLCLSWYDLDMRNFQIPWAQLTKRSLLCDFFDHFKHAHSDYLPILAQCPNLRTCSLTLGWSLDDDFSVTSVTLPHLNTLKVTIDAWAPYVMRFFGALHLPKLQSFTIINTSLERSPFGTGYLQMLSRAAETVESVTFYLIDIPDLTGTESQSCDYTHHCGCPVFRGRSG
;
A
#
# COMPACT_ATOMS: atom_id res chain seq x y z
N MET A 1 45.45 -59.01 -3.86
CA MET A 1 46.20 -60.22 -3.52
C MET A 1 46.22 -60.30 -1.99
N GLN A 2 45.48 -61.28 -1.46
CA GLN A 2 45.44 -61.81 -0.08
C GLN A 2 45.16 -60.88 1.14
N ALA A 3 43.99 -61.09 1.73
CA ALA A 3 43.83 -61.21 3.19
C ALA A 3 44.33 -62.59 3.67
N PRO A 4 44.59 -62.77 4.98
CA PRO A 4 43.64 -63.54 5.79
C PRO A 4 43.48 -63.09 7.28
N ASP A 5 42.24 -63.21 7.79
CA ASP A 5 41.73 -63.97 8.97
C ASP A 5 42.69 -64.40 10.09
N LEU A 6 42.34 -64.59 11.37
CA LEU A 6 41.16 -64.48 12.25
C LEU A 6 41.66 -64.80 13.69
N LEU A 7 40.95 -64.35 14.74
CA LEU A 7 40.62 -65.07 16.00
C LEU A 7 40.65 -64.21 17.30
N HIS A 8 39.44 -64.03 17.86
CA HIS A 8 39.05 -63.74 19.26
C HIS A 8 39.35 -64.94 20.20
N PRO A 9 39.18 -64.94 21.56
CA PRO A 9 38.15 -64.28 22.41
C PRO A 9 38.74 -63.66 23.73
N SER A 10 38.07 -63.11 24.76
CA SER A 10 36.77 -63.37 25.39
C SER A 10 36.37 -62.27 26.40
N ASN A 11 35.06 -62.04 26.52
CA ASN A 11 34.21 -61.74 27.70
C ASN A 11 34.50 -60.61 28.70
N GLY A 12 33.50 -59.72 28.82
CA GLY A 12 33.18 -58.94 30.01
C GLY A 12 31.84 -58.21 29.85
N ALA A 13 30.78 -58.72 30.49
CA ALA A 13 29.40 -58.25 30.39
C ALA A 13 29.07 -57.20 31.46
N SER A 14 28.37 -56.11 31.09
CA SER A 14 27.09 -55.65 31.67
C SER A 14 26.73 -54.21 31.31
N PRO A 15 25.42 -53.84 31.36
CA PRO A 15 24.84 -52.77 30.55
C PRO A 15 24.63 -51.48 31.34
N ALA A 16 24.83 -50.33 30.69
CA ALA A 16 24.28 -49.06 31.16
C ALA A 16 22.99 -48.76 30.40
N THR A 17 21.88 -49.26 30.94
CA THR A 17 20.54 -48.72 30.73
C THR A 17 20.51 -47.27 31.21
N GLY A 18 20.70 -46.32 30.29
CA GLY A 18 20.47 -44.90 30.49
C GLY A 18 19.20 -44.48 29.77
N GLY A 19 18.05 -44.97 30.22
CA GLY A 19 16.75 -44.42 29.85
C GLY A 19 16.63 -43.01 30.41
N GLY A 20 17.09 -42.03 29.65
CA GLY A 20 16.84 -40.62 29.94
C GLY A 20 15.39 -40.30 29.63
N THR A 21 14.49 -40.55 30.58
CA THR A 21 13.27 -39.77 30.70
C THR A 21 13.70 -38.32 30.89
N GLN A 22 13.71 -37.54 29.80
CA GLN A 22 13.86 -36.09 29.89
C GLN A 22 12.73 -35.57 30.77
N ASP A 23 13.12 -35.08 31.93
CA ASP A 23 12.23 -34.48 32.91
C ASP A 23 11.59 -33.23 32.28
N MET A 24 10.31 -33.35 31.89
CA MET A 24 9.50 -32.28 31.28
C MET A 24 9.41 -31.03 32.17
N SER A 25 9.80 -31.13 33.44
CA SER A 25 9.82 -30.06 34.44
C SER A 25 10.98 -29.06 34.26
N SER A 26 11.97 -29.36 33.42
CA SER A 26 13.14 -28.48 33.18
C SER A 26 13.09 -27.69 31.87
N LEU A 27 12.10 -27.97 31.01
CA LEU A 27 11.91 -27.25 29.77
C LEU A 27 11.20 -25.91 30.05
N SER A 28 11.74 -24.81 29.55
CA SER A 28 11.08 -23.51 29.67
C SER A 28 9.64 -23.61 29.15
N PRO A 29 8.63 -22.94 29.75
CA PRO A 29 7.21 -23.10 29.41
C PRO A 29 6.90 -23.00 27.90
N ILE A 30 7.70 -22.23 27.17
CA ILE A 30 7.57 -22.03 25.72
C ILE A 30 7.85 -23.28 24.89
N CYS A 31 8.58 -24.26 25.45
CA CYS A 31 8.86 -25.56 24.82
C CYS A 31 7.72 -26.56 25.03
N CYS A 32 6.81 -26.31 25.97
CA CYS A 32 5.64 -27.15 26.27
C CYS A 32 4.39 -26.71 25.51
N MET A 33 4.44 -25.56 24.82
CA MET A 33 3.33 -25.06 24.02
C MET A 33 3.17 -25.91 22.75
N SER A 34 1.93 -26.30 22.43
CA SER A 34 1.66 -27.08 21.21
C SER A 34 2.02 -26.28 19.96
N ALA A 35 2.38 -26.98 18.89
CA ALA A 35 2.72 -26.36 17.62
C ALA A 35 1.58 -25.49 17.07
N ASP A 36 0.32 -25.88 17.32
CA ASP A 36 -0.87 -25.16 16.88
C ASP A 36 -1.03 -23.81 17.60
N VAL A 37 -0.83 -23.78 18.92
CA VAL A 37 -0.88 -22.52 19.68
C VAL A 37 0.27 -21.62 19.26
N MET A 38 1.48 -22.18 19.06
CA MET A 38 2.62 -21.42 18.53
C MET A 38 2.35 -20.85 17.14
N ALA A 39 1.71 -21.62 16.25
CA ALA A 39 1.34 -21.17 14.92
C ALA A 39 0.36 -20.00 14.97
N ASN A 40 -0.66 -20.07 15.82
CA ASN A 40 -1.61 -18.98 16.05
C ASN A 40 -0.91 -17.72 16.58
N VAL A 41 0.01 -17.87 17.55
CA VAL A 41 0.82 -16.75 18.05
C VAL A 41 1.65 -16.13 16.93
N PHE A 42 2.30 -16.94 16.09
CA PHE A 42 3.12 -16.46 14.98
C PHE A 42 2.28 -15.70 13.95
N GLU A 43 1.10 -16.20 13.63
CA GLU A 43 0.16 -15.53 12.72
C GLU A 43 -0.25 -14.16 13.26
N HIS A 44 -0.60 -14.07 14.55
CA HIS A 44 -0.90 -12.78 15.19
C HIS A 44 0.29 -11.82 15.18
N CYS A 45 1.53 -12.30 15.37
CA CYS A 45 2.73 -11.47 15.29
C CYS A 45 2.99 -10.88 13.89
N VAL A 46 2.48 -11.50 12.82
CA VAL A 46 2.67 -11.03 11.44
C VAL A 46 1.45 -10.25 10.95
N HIS A 47 0.24 -10.74 11.21
CA HIS A 47 -1.01 -10.19 10.65
C HIS A 47 -1.68 -9.15 11.55
N GLY A 48 -1.35 -9.11 12.85
CA GLY A 48 -1.80 -8.07 13.76
C GLY A 48 -1.06 -6.73 13.62
N LEU A 49 -0.12 -6.65 12.68
CA LEU A 49 0.62 -5.42 12.39
C LEU A 49 -0.12 -4.58 11.34
N ASP A 50 -0.19 -3.28 11.56
CA ASP A 50 -0.71 -2.31 10.59
C ASP A 50 0.26 -2.05 9.42
N TYR A 51 1.44 -2.68 9.43
CA TYR A 51 2.49 -2.48 8.43
C TYR A 51 2.96 -3.79 7.79
N TYR A 52 3.64 -3.66 6.65
CA TYR A 52 4.22 -4.78 5.91
C TYR A 52 5.67 -5.01 6.37
N PRO A 53 6.04 -6.24 6.78
CA PRO A 53 7.43 -6.55 7.09
C PRO A 53 8.34 -6.25 5.90
N CYS A 54 9.41 -5.50 6.14
CA CYS A 54 10.38 -5.16 5.12
C CYS A 54 11.33 -6.34 4.90
N VAL A 55 11.49 -6.76 3.64
CA VAL A 55 12.47 -7.79 3.28
C VAL A 55 13.87 -7.37 3.72
N GLY A 56 14.67 -8.34 4.18
CA GLY A 56 16.02 -8.10 4.69
C GLY A 56 16.11 -7.52 6.10
N LYS A 57 15.01 -7.10 6.73
CA LYS A 57 15.02 -6.65 8.13
C LYS A 57 14.77 -7.83 9.08
N ASN A 58 15.84 -8.41 9.60
CA ASN A 58 15.81 -9.59 10.48
C ASN A 58 15.09 -9.38 11.83
N ARG A 59 14.81 -8.13 12.22
CA ARG A 59 14.11 -7.79 13.46
C ARG A 59 12.58 -7.81 13.35
N GLN A 60 12.04 -8.03 12.15
CA GLN A 60 10.60 -8.09 11.92
C GLN A 60 10.15 -9.54 11.72
N ALA A 61 8.95 -9.87 12.20
CA ALA A 61 8.34 -11.17 11.92
C ALA A 61 8.04 -11.28 10.41
N PRO A 62 8.18 -12.47 9.81
CA PRO A 62 8.45 -13.76 10.45
C PRO A 62 9.95 -14.05 10.69
N LEU A 63 10.87 -13.22 10.19
CA LEU A 63 12.31 -13.48 10.29
C LEU A 63 12.78 -13.49 11.75
N SER A 64 12.32 -12.56 12.59
CA SER A 64 12.68 -12.53 14.01
C SER A 64 12.25 -13.81 14.76
N LEU A 65 11.06 -14.33 14.45
CA LEU A 65 10.55 -15.59 15.02
C LEU A 65 11.48 -16.77 14.67
N SER A 66 12.00 -16.79 13.44
CA SER A 66 12.92 -17.83 12.99
C SER A 66 14.31 -17.80 13.65
N GLN A 67 14.63 -16.77 14.43
CA GLN A 67 15.92 -16.62 15.11
C GLN A 67 15.92 -17.01 16.59
N VAL A 68 14.75 -17.32 17.17
CA VAL A 68 14.64 -17.65 18.60
C VAL A 68 15.25 -19.02 18.93
N CYS A 69 14.76 -20.08 18.31
CA CYS A 69 15.28 -21.43 18.50
C CYS A 69 15.05 -22.31 17.25
N ARG A 70 15.63 -23.52 17.23
CA ARG A 70 15.48 -24.46 16.10
C ARG A 70 14.02 -24.86 15.85
N SER A 71 13.22 -25.02 16.91
CA SER A 71 11.80 -25.38 16.80
C SER A 71 10.99 -24.25 16.12
N TRP A 72 11.16 -23.02 16.60
CA TRP A 72 10.51 -21.83 16.04
C TRP A 72 10.90 -21.58 14.59
N ARG A 73 12.16 -21.81 14.24
CA ARG A 73 12.63 -21.73 12.85
C ARG A 73 11.93 -22.73 11.95
N LYS A 74 11.86 -24.00 12.36
CA LYS A 74 11.15 -25.04 11.61
C LYS A 74 9.68 -24.69 11.43
N LEU A 75 9.02 -24.26 12.49
CA LEU A 75 7.61 -23.89 12.46
C LEU A 75 7.36 -22.67 11.55
N SER A 76 8.14 -21.60 11.71
CA SER A 76 8.04 -20.39 10.87
C SER A 76 8.22 -20.69 9.38
N PHE A 77 9.10 -21.64 9.04
CA PHE A 77 9.33 -22.05 7.66
C PHE A 77 8.26 -22.99 7.12
N ALA A 78 7.57 -23.72 8.00
CA ALA A 78 6.49 -24.63 7.64
C ALA A 78 5.14 -23.92 7.44
N LEU A 79 4.98 -22.67 7.91
CA LEU A 79 3.74 -21.90 7.85
C LEU A 79 3.75 -20.88 6.70
N PRO A 80 3.09 -21.16 5.55
CA PRO A 80 3.14 -20.27 4.39
C PRO A 80 2.42 -18.93 4.62
N CYS A 81 1.40 -18.92 5.48
CA CYS A 81 0.59 -17.73 5.80
C CYS A 81 1.44 -16.56 6.33
N LEU A 82 2.57 -16.85 6.97
CA LEU A 82 3.49 -15.86 7.53
C LEU A 82 4.28 -15.09 6.45
N TRP A 83 4.34 -15.61 5.22
CA TRP A 83 5.16 -15.08 4.12
C TRP A 83 4.33 -14.41 3.02
N THR A 84 3.03 -14.22 3.26
CA THR A 84 2.08 -13.69 2.28
C THR A 84 2.11 -12.17 2.15
N ARG A 85 2.57 -11.45 3.19
CA ARG A 85 2.56 -9.97 3.26
C ARG A 85 3.97 -9.44 3.46
N PHE A 86 4.49 -8.65 2.53
CA PHE A 86 5.81 -8.05 2.66
C PHE A 86 6.02 -6.78 1.83
N GLN A 87 7.03 -6.02 2.24
CA GLN A 87 7.46 -4.79 1.63
C GLN A 87 8.91 -4.87 1.15
N VAL A 88 9.20 -4.27 -0.01
CA VAL A 88 10.57 -4.06 -0.49
C VAL A 88 10.83 -2.58 -0.61
N ASN A 89 11.86 -2.11 0.10
CA ASN A 89 12.37 -0.77 -0.05
C ASN A 89 13.52 -0.79 -1.05
N VAL A 90 13.27 -0.21 -2.22
CA VAL A 90 14.29 0.00 -3.26
C VAL A 90 14.99 1.31 -2.92
N ASP A 91 16.17 1.21 -2.30
CA ASP A 91 16.99 2.35 -1.90
C ASP A 91 18.29 2.36 -2.72
N TYR A 92 18.81 3.54 -3.01
CA TYR A 92 20.09 3.69 -3.68
C TYR A 92 21.22 3.36 -2.70
N PRO A 93 22.09 2.38 -3.00
CA PRO A 93 23.22 2.08 -2.14
C PRO A 93 24.12 3.32 -2.09
N VAL A 94 24.70 3.58 -0.91
CA VAL A 94 25.61 4.71 -0.64
C VAL A 94 26.75 4.84 -1.69
N ARG A 95 27.07 3.74 -2.41
CA ARG A 95 28.00 3.75 -3.55
C ARG A 95 27.35 3.09 -4.78
N PRO A 96 27.33 3.77 -5.96
CA PRO A 96 26.76 3.24 -7.21
C PRO A 96 27.28 1.84 -7.59
N SER A 97 28.56 1.55 -7.33
CA SER A 97 29.20 0.28 -7.67
C SER A 97 28.61 -0.95 -6.95
N ASN A 98 27.79 -0.76 -5.91
CA ASN A 98 27.14 -1.84 -5.19
C ASN A 98 25.70 -2.11 -5.67
N TRP A 99 25.21 -1.40 -6.69
CA TRP A 99 23.84 -1.52 -7.18
C TRP A 99 23.48 -2.95 -7.54
N ASP A 100 24.26 -3.59 -8.40
CA ASP A 100 23.98 -4.95 -8.88
C ASP A 100 23.88 -5.95 -7.73
N ARG A 101 24.77 -5.84 -6.72
CA ARG A 101 24.73 -6.70 -5.54
C ARG A 101 23.48 -6.45 -4.70
N THR A 102 23.12 -5.18 -4.52
CA THR A 102 21.98 -4.75 -3.72
C THR A 102 20.67 -5.23 -4.33
N ILE A 103 20.48 -4.99 -5.63
CA ILE A 103 19.30 -5.46 -6.38
C ILE A 103 19.23 -6.98 -6.40
N ARG A 104 20.33 -7.69 -6.68
CA ARG A 104 20.34 -9.16 -6.63
C ARG A 104 19.88 -9.68 -5.26
N SER A 105 20.34 -9.07 -4.17
CA SER A 105 19.92 -9.44 -2.80
C SER A 105 18.42 -9.18 -2.56
N MET A 106 17.89 -8.05 -3.04
CA MET A 106 16.47 -7.72 -2.95
C MET A 106 15.61 -8.72 -3.74
N ILE A 107 15.98 -9.01 -4.99
CA ILE A 107 15.29 -9.98 -5.84
C ILE A 107 15.32 -11.38 -5.25
N MET A 108 16.47 -11.80 -4.69
CA MET A 108 16.55 -13.09 -3.97
C MET A 108 15.62 -13.12 -2.76
N SER A 109 15.48 -11.99 -2.04
CA SER A 109 14.55 -11.88 -0.92
C SER A 109 13.10 -11.98 -1.42
N VAL A 110 12.73 -11.27 -2.48
CA VAL A 110 11.39 -11.39 -3.09
C VAL A 110 11.09 -12.83 -3.48
N ARG A 111 12.01 -13.50 -4.18
CA ARG A 111 11.88 -14.92 -4.56
C ARG A 111 11.70 -15.83 -3.35
N LEU A 112 12.48 -15.61 -2.29
CA LEU A 112 12.36 -16.39 -1.06
C LEU A 112 10.97 -16.23 -0.45
N TRP A 113 10.49 -15.00 -0.30
CA TRP A 113 9.16 -14.73 0.27
C TRP A 113 8.05 -15.32 -0.60
N LEU A 114 8.12 -15.15 -1.93
CA LEU A 114 7.16 -15.73 -2.87
C LEU A 114 7.18 -17.26 -2.89
N SER A 115 8.33 -17.88 -2.68
CA SER A 115 8.48 -19.34 -2.58
C SER A 115 7.89 -19.86 -1.26
N ARG A 116 8.12 -19.15 -0.15
CA ARG A 116 7.61 -19.56 1.17
C ARG A 116 6.12 -19.34 1.35
N SER A 117 5.52 -18.38 0.62
CA SER A 117 4.06 -18.23 0.59
C SER A 117 3.34 -19.34 -0.18
N GLN A 118 4.08 -20.19 -0.89
CA GLN A 118 3.56 -21.33 -1.66
C GLN A 118 2.44 -20.90 -2.63
N SER A 119 1.23 -21.46 -2.51
CA SER A 119 0.08 -21.14 -3.36
C SER A 119 -0.82 -20.05 -2.76
N LEU A 120 -0.52 -19.52 -1.57
CA LEU A 120 -1.37 -18.54 -0.90
C LEU A 120 -1.38 -17.17 -1.61
N PRO A 121 -2.46 -16.39 -1.44
CA PRO A 121 -2.53 -15.02 -1.94
C PRO A 121 -1.42 -14.13 -1.36
N VAL A 122 -0.85 -13.26 -2.20
CA VAL A 122 0.27 -12.37 -1.86
C VAL A 122 -0.18 -10.92 -1.81
N TYR A 123 0.34 -10.19 -0.82
CA TYR A 123 0.17 -8.76 -0.65
C TYR A 123 1.57 -8.12 -0.69
N LEU A 124 1.85 -7.42 -1.78
CA LEU A 124 3.17 -6.89 -2.11
C LEU A 124 3.15 -5.36 -2.12
N TYR A 125 4.06 -4.77 -1.33
CA TYR A 125 4.32 -3.33 -1.34
C TYR A 125 5.75 -3.08 -1.81
N LEU A 126 5.93 -2.48 -2.98
CA LEU A 126 7.23 -2.05 -3.50
C LEU A 126 7.32 -0.53 -3.42
N CYS A 127 8.36 -0.02 -2.77
CA CYS A 127 8.53 1.40 -2.54
C CYS A 127 9.96 1.80 -2.86
N TYR A 128 10.11 2.79 -3.73
CA TYR A 128 11.33 3.55 -3.85
C TYR A 128 11.47 4.47 -2.64
N VAL A 129 12.65 4.44 -2.02
CA VAL A 129 12.99 5.35 -0.92
C VAL A 129 14.02 6.30 -1.47
N ASP A 130 13.57 7.50 -1.84
CA ASP A 130 14.47 8.55 -2.31
C ASP A 130 15.29 9.09 -1.13
N ARG A 131 16.61 8.88 -1.20
CA ARG A 131 17.59 9.56 -0.35
C ARG A 131 18.54 10.41 -1.18
N HIS A 132 18.50 10.26 -2.50
CA HIS A 132 19.46 10.76 -3.47
C HIS A 132 18.74 10.82 -4.82
N THR A 133 18.91 11.92 -5.55
CA THR A 133 18.28 12.25 -6.86
C THR A 133 18.70 11.33 -8.03
N ASN A 134 19.06 10.07 -7.76
CA ASN A 134 19.56 9.13 -8.76
C ASN A 134 18.43 8.22 -9.24
N PRO A 135 18.17 8.17 -10.55
CA PRO A 135 17.12 7.32 -11.11
C PRO A 135 17.46 5.83 -10.89
N ILE A 136 16.42 5.03 -10.69
CA ILE A 136 16.53 3.57 -10.63
C ILE A 136 16.92 3.06 -12.03
N PRO A 137 18.01 2.28 -12.16
CA PRO A 137 18.35 1.61 -13.41
C PRO A 137 17.20 0.75 -13.94
N LEU A 138 16.92 0.87 -15.24
CA LEU A 138 15.86 0.13 -15.92
C LEU A 138 15.96 -1.38 -15.71
N SER A 139 17.18 -1.94 -15.78
CA SER A 139 17.43 -3.36 -15.56
C SER A 139 16.98 -3.86 -14.19
N ALA A 140 16.97 -3.00 -13.16
CA ALA A 140 16.46 -3.36 -11.86
C ALA A 140 14.93 -3.41 -11.83
N LEU A 141 14.27 -2.44 -12.48
CA LEU A 141 12.82 -2.42 -12.63
C LEU A 141 12.34 -3.66 -13.39
N GLU A 142 13.00 -4.03 -14.48
CA GLU A 142 12.70 -5.23 -15.25
C GLU A 142 12.80 -6.51 -14.41
N LEU A 143 13.79 -6.60 -13.51
CA LEU A 143 13.91 -7.75 -12.61
C LEU A 143 12.74 -7.82 -11.61
N PHE A 144 12.31 -6.69 -11.05
CA PHE A 144 11.12 -6.66 -10.19
C PHE A 144 9.86 -7.02 -10.97
N ASP A 145 9.69 -6.44 -12.15
CA ASP A 145 8.56 -6.69 -13.04
C ASP A 145 8.44 -8.18 -13.38
N GLN A 146 9.55 -8.85 -13.68
CA GLN A 146 9.58 -10.30 -13.90
C GLN A 146 9.09 -11.11 -12.69
N GLU A 147 9.46 -10.73 -11.46
CA GLU A 147 9.00 -11.43 -10.26
C GLU A 147 7.51 -11.15 -9.97
N ILE A 148 7.04 -9.93 -10.26
CA ILE A 148 5.61 -9.58 -10.20
C ILE A 148 4.83 -10.43 -11.20
N LEU A 149 5.28 -10.52 -12.46
CA LEU A 149 4.63 -11.31 -13.49
C LEU A 149 4.52 -12.79 -13.09
N LYS A 150 5.59 -13.38 -12.58
CA LYS A 150 5.62 -14.78 -12.11
C LYS A 150 4.62 -15.05 -10.99
N ALA A 151 4.38 -14.06 -10.12
CA ALA A 151 3.43 -14.17 -9.02
C ALA A 151 2.04 -13.60 -9.34
N SER A 152 1.82 -13.06 -10.54
CA SER A 152 0.63 -12.26 -10.90
C SER A 152 -0.70 -12.95 -10.58
N SER A 153 -0.80 -14.26 -10.81
CA SER A 153 -2.00 -15.05 -10.51
C SER A 153 -2.31 -15.22 -9.03
N ARG A 154 -1.37 -14.90 -8.13
CA ARG A 154 -1.55 -14.98 -6.68
C ARG A 154 -1.54 -13.61 -6.00
N ILE A 155 -1.11 -12.55 -6.69
CA ILE A 155 -1.04 -11.22 -6.08
C ILE A 155 -2.46 -10.68 -5.91
N LYS A 156 -2.90 -10.58 -4.65
CA LYS A 156 -4.20 -10.07 -4.27
C LYS A 156 -4.20 -8.56 -4.02
N LYS A 157 -3.08 -8.04 -3.52
CA LYS A 157 -2.84 -6.60 -3.35
C LYS A 157 -1.45 -6.23 -3.84
N LEU A 158 -1.39 -5.30 -4.77
CA LEU A 158 -0.16 -4.72 -5.29
C LEU A 158 -0.13 -3.23 -4.96
N SER A 159 0.99 -2.76 -4.43
CA SER A 159 1.20 -1.34 -4.16
C SER A 159 2.59 -0.94 -4.64
N LEU A 160 2.65 -0.01 -5.58
CA LEU A 160 3.87 0.50 -6.18
C LEU A 160 4.01 1.98 -5.84
N HIS A 161 5.06 2.34 -5.12
CA HIS A 161 5.41 3.72 -4.82
C HIS A 161 6.74 4.06 -5.49
N PHE A 162 6.67 4.70 -6.65
CA PHE A 162 7.81 4.99 -7.53
C PHE A 162 7.53 6.24 -8.37
N PRO A 163 8.56 6.91 -8.91
CA PRO A 163 8.33 7.94 -9.93
C PRO A 163 7.53 7.40 -11.13
N ALA A 164 6.72 8.23 -11.78
CA ALA A 164 5.80 7.81 -12.85
C ALA A 164 6.53 7.08 -14.00
N GLN A 165 7.72 7.58 -14.38
CA GLN A 165 8.60 7.00 -15.38
C GLN A 165 9.14 5.62 -15.00
N SER A 166 9.16 5.26 -13.73
CA SER A 166 9.55 3.91 -13.27
C SER A 166 8.35 2.96 -13.27
N ILE A 167 7.16 3.43 -12.90
CA ILE A 167 5.95 2.60 -12.85
C ILE A 167 5.60 2.05 -14.23
N ARG A 168 5.82 2.80 -15.32
CA ARG A 168 5.62 2.29 -16.70
C ARG A 168 6.41 1.02 -17.02
N HIS A 169 7.51 0.78 -16.31
CA HIS A 169 8.35 -0.42 -16.45
C HIS A 169 7.96 -1.55 -15.47
N LEU A 170 6.96 -1.33 -14.63
CA LEU A 170 6.45 -2.28 -13.64
C LEU A 170 5.00 -2.66 -13.95
N GLN A 171 4.63 -2.75 -15.24
CA GLN A 171 3.24 -2.95 -15.67
C GLN A 171 2.95 -4.39 -16.15
N SER A 172 3.89 -5.34 -16.08
CA SER A 172 3.61 -6.72 -16.50
C SER A 172 2.44 -7.37 -15.77
N PHE A 173 2.09 -6.88 -14.57
CA PHE A 173 0.90 -7.32 -13.84
C PHE A 173 -0.40 -7.10 -14.61
N THR A 174 -0.43 -6.17 -15.59
CA THR A 174 -1.62 -5.97 -16.45
C THR A 174 -1.74 -6.99 -17.56
N GLN A 175 -0.64 -7.67 -17.92
CA GLN A 175 -0.57 -8.65 -19.01
C GLN A 175 -0.77 -10.10 -18.52
N GLY A 176 -0.59 -10.35 -17.22
CA GLY A 176 -0.74 -11.68 -16.63
C GLY A 176 -2.20 -12.10 -16.37
N SER A 177 -2.40 -13.36 -15.96
CA SER A 177 -3.66 -13.86 -15.41
C SER A 177 -3.91 -13.20 -14.05
N SER A 178 -4.36 -11.94 -14.06
CA SER A 178 -4.55 -11.09 -12.88
C SER A 178 -5.94 -11.26 -12.27
N GLU A 179 -6.51 -12.47 -12.33
CA GLU A 179 -7.86 -12.72 -11.82
C GLU A 179 -7.94 -12.57 -10.29
N SER A 180 -6.82 -12.74 -9.58
CA SER A 180 -6.77 -12.65 -8.12
C SER A 180 -6.53 -11.25 -7.57
N LEU A 181 -6.14 -10.29 -8.41
CA LEU A 181 -5.79 -8.96 -7.93
C LEU A 181 -7.05 -8.15 -7.60
N GLU A 182 -7.26 -7.91 -6.31
CA GLU A 182 -8.40 -7.16 -5.79
C GLU A 182 -8.06 -5.70 -5.51
N HIS A 183 -6.80 -5.41 -5.18
CA HIS A 183 -6.34 -4.09 -4.76
C HIS A 183 -5.09 -3.65 -5.51
N LEU A 184 -5.19 -2.59 -6.30
CA LEU A 184 -4.04 -1.91 -6.90
C LEU A 184 -3.87 -0.53 -6.28
N SER A 185 -2.63 -0.21 -5.92
CA SER A 185 -2.22 1.12 -5.47
C SER A 185 -0.99 1.56 -6.23
N LEU A 186 -1.04 2.72 -6.86
CA LEU A 186 0.08 3.31 -7.57
C LEU A 186 0.30 4.74 -7.05
N TRP A 187 1.53 5.03 -6.62
CA TRP A 187 1.91 6.30 -6.02
C TRP A 187 3.16 6.83 -6.72
N GLY A 188 3.07 8.07 -7.19
CA GLY A 188 4.18 8.85 -7.69
C GLY A 188 5.06 9.34 -6.55
N ALA A 189 6.30 8.89 -6.51
CA ALA A 189 7.31 9.56 -5.70
C ALA A 189 7.69 10.88 -6.40
N SER A 190 7.68 12.00 -5.66
CA SER A 190 8.03 13.31 -6.18
C SER A 190 9.53 13.38 -6.48
N ASP A 191 9.90 13.42 -7.77
CA ASP A 191 11.19 13.99 -8.14
C ASP A 191 11.11 15.51 -7.88
N PHE A 192 11.98 16.04 -7.01
CA PHE A 192 12.11 17.48 -6.75
C PHE A 192 12.57 18.29 -7.99
N GLY A 193 12.65 17.67 -9.17
CA GLY A 193 12.87 18.32 -10.45
C GLY A 193 11.59 18.32 -11.26
N ALA A 194 10.93 19.47 -11.34
CA ALA A 194 9.84 19.75 -12.26
C ALA A 194 10.33 19.65 -13.71
N ASN A 195 10.45 18.44 -14.23
CA ASN A 195 10.55 18.20 -15.66
C ASN A 195 9.17 17.81 -16.16
N GLU A 196 8.74 18.47 -17.24
CA GLU A 196 7.44 18.38 -17.95
C GLU A 196 7.10 16.98 -18.53
N HIS A 197 7.72 15.91 -18.03
CA HIS A 197 7.67 14.55 -18.57
C HIS A 197 7.20 13.49 -17.56
N ASN A 198 6.66 13.92 -16.41
CA ASN A 198 6.16 13.03 -15.35
C ASN A 198 4.71 12.55 -15.55
N VAL A 199 4.20 12.60 -16.79
CA VAL A 199 2.86 12.10 -17.11
C VAL A 199 2.87 10.57 -17.09
N MET A 200 2.02 10.00 -16.24
CA MET A 200 1.84 8.55 -16.16
C MET A 200 1.26 8.01 -17.47
N SER A 201 1.88 6.97 -18.05
CA SER A 201 1.33 6.32 -19.24
C SER A 201 -0.03 5.67 -18.91
N PRO A 202 -1.01 5.73 -19.82
CA PRO A 202 -2.34 5.18 -19.55
C PRO A 202 -2.28 3.69 -19.19
N LEU A 203 -2.95 3.32 -18.11
CA LEU A 203 -3.03 1.92 -17.73
C LEU A 203 -4.05 1.22 -18.64
N VAL A 204 -3.59 0.22 -19.39
CA VAL A 204 -4.44 -0.64 -20.23
C VAL A 204 -4.52 -2.01 -19.60
N TRP A 205 -5.73 -2.43 -19.21
CA TRP A 205 -5.92 -3.67 -18.45
C TRP A 205 -7.21 -4.39 -18.81
N GLN A 206 -7.09 -5.50 -19.54
CA GLN A 206 -8.23 -6.30 -20.01
C GLN A 206 -7.96 -7.81 -19.91
N PRO A 207 -8.84 -8.64 -19.29
CA PRO A 207 -9.94 -8.32 -18.38
C PRO A 207 -9.51 -8.59 -16.91
N ALA A 208 -9.22 -7.54 -16.14
CA ALA A 208 -8.89 -7.67 -14.72
C ALA A 208 -10.13 -7.91 -13.85
N LEU A 209 -10.80 -9.06 -13.98
CA LEU A 209 -12.13 -9.30 -13.40
C LEU A 209 -12.20 -9.22 -11.86
N GLY A 210 -11.06 -9.29 -11.18
CA GLY A 210 -10.98 -9.27 -9.71
C GLY A 210 -10.87 -7.89 -9.06
N LEU A 211 -10.54 -6.83 -9.81
CA LEU A 211 -10.14 -5.55 -9.22
C LEU A 211 -11.32 -4.82 -8.56
N ARG A 212 -11.28 -4.70 -7.23
CA ARG A 212 -12.31 -4.05 -6.40
C ARG A 212 -11.89 -2.70 -5.88
N SER A 213 -10.59 -2.44 -5.83
CA SER A 213 -10.00 -1.27 -5.22
C SER A 213 -8.87 -0.72 -6.06
N LEU A 214 -8.98 0.56 -6.42
CA LEU A 214 -7.95 1.28 -7.16
C LEU A 214 -7.55 2.54 -6.41
N CYS A 215 -6.24 2.69 -6.20
CA CYS A 215 -5.64 3.89 -5.66
C CYS A 215 -4.56 4.45 -6.60
N LEU A 216 -4.67 5.73 -6.93
CA LEU A 216 -3.79 6.44 -7.86
C LEU A 216 -3.40 7.78 -7.21
N SER A 217 -2.10 8.05 -7.11
CA SER A 217 -1.55 9.27 -6.50
C SER A 217 -0.43 9.86 -7.34
N TRP A 218 -0.67 10.97 -8.03
CA TRP A 218 0.37 11.71 -8.77
C TRP A 218 0.02 13.19 -8.90
N TYR A 219 1.03 13.99 -9.21
CA TYR A 219 0.88 15.44 -9.37
C TYR A 219 0.13 15.83 -10.66
N ASP A 220 0.34 15.10 -11.77
CA ASP A 220 -0.26 15.32 -13.10
C ASP A 220 -1.03 14.07 -13.57
N LEU A 221 -2.16 13.79 -12.91
CA LEU A 221 -2.94 12.59 -13.23
C LEU A 221 -3.96 12.85 -14.35
N ASP A 222 -3.61 12.47 -15.58
CA ASP A 222 -4.55 12.38 -16.71
C ASP A 222 -5.08 10.95 -16.88
N MET A 223 -6.35 10.74 -16.56
CA MET A 223 -7.01 9.43 -16.68
C MET A 223 -7.87 9.28 -17.94
N ARG A 224 -7.91 10.26 -18.85
CA ARG A 224 -8.80 10.22 -20.03
C ARG A 224 -8.60 8.97 -20.89
N ASN A 225 -7.37 8.47 -20.94
CA ASN A 225 -6.97 7.33 -21.75
C ASN A 225 -6.87 6.00 -20.98
N PHE A 226 -7.26 5.96 -19.70
CA PHE A 226 -7.15 4.75 -18.88
C PHE A 226 -8.21 3.73 -19.27
N GLN A 227 -7.79 2.52 -19.60
CA GLN A 227 -8.66 1.40 -19.96
C GLN A 227 -8.67 0.39 -18.81
N ILE A 228 -9.45 0.71 -17.79
CA ILE A 228 -9.62 -0.09 -16.57
C ILE A 228 -11.09 -0.49 -16.46
N PRO A 229 -11.43 -1.68 -15.93
CA PRO A 229 -12.80 -2.05 -15.62
C PRO A 229 -13.35 -1.22 -14.44
N TRP A 230 -13.77 0.03 -14.69
CA TRP A 230 -14.27 0.96 -13.67
C TRP A 230 -15.53 0.44 -12.96
N ALA A 231 -16.40 -0.29 -13.66
CA ALA A 231 -17.72 -0.66 -13.18
C ALA A 231 -17.73 -1.66 -12.00
N GLN A 232 -16.67 -2.44 -11.83
CA GLN A 232 -16.53 -3.43 -10.74
C GLN A 232 -15.89 -2.85 -9.47
N LEU A 233 -15.40 -1.61 -9.53
CA LEU A 233 -14.76 -0.96 -8.38
C LEU A 233 -15.79 -0.69 -7.29
N THR A 234 -15.46 -1.12 -6.06
CA THR A 234 -16.27 -0.89 -4.86
C THR A 234 -15.63 0.13 -3.92
N LYS A 235 -14.31 0.23 -3.96
CA LYS A 235 -13.54 1.26 -3.28
C LYS A 235 -12.66 1.97 -4.30
N ARG A 236 -12.69 3.30 -4.33
CA ARG A 236 -11.80 4.09 -5.17
C ARG A 236 -11.15 5.14 -4.29
N SER A 237 -9.83 5.22 -4.33
CA SER A 237 -9.07 6.16 -3.53
C SER A 237 -8.10 6.88 -4.45
N LEU A 238 -8.52 7.95 -5.10
CA LEU A 238 -7.57 8.86 -5.72
C LEU A 238 -7.04 9.75 -4.57
N LEU A 239 -5.89 9.39 -4.04
CA LEU A 239 -5.21 10.22 -3.04
C LEU A 239 -4.15 10.97 -3.82
N CYS A 240 -4.10 12.29 -3.76
CA CYS A 240 -2.85 13.00 -4.04
C CYS A 240 -2.26 13.36 -2.69
N ASP A 241 -1.09 12.83 -2.36
CA ASP A 241 -0.31 13.28 -1.21
C ASP A 241 0.44 14.57 -1.57
N PHE A 242 0.39 15.53 -0.65
CA PHE A 242 0.72 16.93 -0.89
C PHE A 242 2.20 17.24 -0.71
N PHE A 243 2.72 18.07 -1.61
CA PHE A 243 3.93 18.86 -1.37
C PHE A 243 3.60 20.34 -1.63
N ASP A 244 3.86 21.19 -0.64
CA ASP A 244 3.43 22.60 -0.49
C ASP A 244 3.84 23.59 -1.59
N HIS A 245 4.34 23.15 -2.75
CA HIS A 245 5.01 24.03 -3.72
C HIS A 245 4.57 23.88 -5.18
N PHE A 246 3.65 22.97 -5.51
CA PHE A 246 3.25 22.73 -6.91
C PHE A 246 1.76 22.92 -7.14
N LYS A 247 1.41 23.61 -8.23
CA LYS A 247 0.03 23.71 -8.71
C LYS A 247 -0.35 22.36 -9.32
N HIS A 248 -1.12 21.56 -8.59
CA HIS A 248 -1.54 20.23 -9.05
C HIS A 248 -2.67 20.34 -10.07
N ALA A 249 -2.48 19.76 -11.26
CA ALA A 249 -3.49 19.70 -12.30
C ALA A 249 -4.04 18.28 -12.44
N HIS A 250 -5.36 18.14 -12.54
CA HIS A 250 -6.01 16.83 -12.68
C HIS A 250 -7.06 16.82 -13.79
N SER A 251 -7.28 15.63 -14.36
CA SER A 251 -8.39 15.36 -15.27
C SER A 251 -9.75 15.49 -14.58
N ASP A 252 -10.80 15.83 -15.34
CA ASP A 252 -12.17 15.82 -14.82
C ASP A 252 -12.53 14.41 -14.28
N TYR A 253 -12.89 14.36 -13.00
CA TYR A 253 -13.23 13.12 -12.31
C TYR A 253 -14.65 12.67 -12.61
N LEU A 254 -15.57 13.56 -13.00
CA LEU A 254 -16.98 13.25 -13.19
C LEU A 254 -17.21 12.16 -14.25
N PRO A 255 -16.59 12.19 -15.45
CA PRO A 255 -16.73 11.13 -16.45
C PRO A 255 -16.29 9.75 -15.96
N ILE A 256 -15.33 9.69 -15.03
CA ILE A 256 -14.81 8.43 -14.50
C ILE A 256 -15.68 7.94 -13.34
N LEU A 257 -16.18 8.85 -12.49
CA LEU A 257 -17.15 8.51 -11.45
C LEU A 257 -18.44 7.96 -12.07
N ALA A 258 -18.89 8.51 -13.21
CA ALA A 258 -20.04 7.99 -13.96
C ALA A 258 -19.87 6.51 -14.38
N GLN A 259 -18.64 6.04 -14.57
CA GLN A 259 -18.33 4.65 -14.93
C GLN A 259 -18.23 3.72 -13.71
N CYS A 260 -18.44 4.22 -12.48
CA CYS A 260 -18.27 3.50 -11.21
C CYS A 260 -19.61 3.32 -10.44
N PRO A 261 -20.64 2.65 -10.97
CA PRO A 261 -21.95 2.56 -10.32
C PRO A 261 -21.95 1.81 -8.98
N ASN A 262 -20.99 0.90 -8.78
CA ASN A 262 -20.88 0.06 -7.57
C ASN A 262 -20.01 0.67 -6.46
N LEU A 263 -19.62 1.94 -6.61
CA LEU A 263 -18.71 2.60 -5.69
C LEU A 263 -19.36 2.83 -4.32
N ARG A 264 -18.69 2.38 -3.25
CA ARG A 264 -19.13 2.53 -1.86
C ARG A 264 -18.29 3.52 -1.06
N THR A 265 -16.99 3.58 -1.37
CA THR A 265 -16.05 4.50 -0.76
C THR A 265 -15.29 5.23 -1.85
N CYS A 266 -15.26 6.56 -1.77
CA CYS A 266 -14.54 7.41 -2.69
C CYS A 266 -13.66 8.39 -1.89
N SER A 267 -12.37 8.42 -2.18
CA SER A 267 -11.48 9.50 -1.75
C SER A 267 -10.92 10.20 -2.98
N LEU A 268 -10.92 11.52 -3.01
CA LEU A 268 -10.44 12.36 -4.12
C LEU A 268 -9.68 13.56 -3.57
N THR A 269 -8.68 14.04 -4.32
CA THR A 269 -8.08 15.37 -4.11
C THR A 269 -8.52 16.27 -5.27
N LEU A 270 -9.07 17.45 -4.98
CA LEU A 270 -9.48 18.45 -5.96
C LEU A 270 -8.52 19.65 -5.91
N GLY A 271 -7.98 20.06 -7.05
CA GLY A 271 -7.15 21.25 -7.20
C GLY A 271 -7.50 22.02 -8.49
N TRP A 272 -6.48 22.40 -9.24
CA TRP A 272 -6.65 22.96 -10.60
C TRP A 272 -6.98 21.83 -11.57
N SER A 273 -7.82 22.09 -12.57
CA SER A 273 -8.02 21.09 -13.63
C SER A 273 -7.15 21.41 -14.85
N LEU A 274 -6.89 20.37 -15.64
CA LEU A 274 -6.16 20.47 -16.91
C LEU A 274 -6.93 21.24 -17.99
N ASP A 275 -8.26 21.25 -17.93
CA ASP A 275 -9.12 21.87 -18.94
C ASP A 275 -9.86 23.06 -18.31
N ASP A 276 -9.91 24.22 -18.97
CA ASP A 276 -10.72 25.37 -18.51
C ASP A 276 -12.22 25.19 -18.85
N ASP A 277 -12.53 24.29 -19.80
CA ASP A 277 -13.85 24.12 -20.42
C ASP A 277 -14.52 22.82 -19.93
N PHE A 278 -15.31 22.94 -18.86
CA PHE A 278 -15.93 21.79 -18.18
C PHE A 278 -17.38 21.55 -18.62
N SER A 279 -17.69 20.36 -19.14
CA SER A 279 -19.08 19.93 -19.33
C SER A 279 -19.68 19.49 -17.99
N VAL A 280 -20.82 20.08 -17.59
CA VAL A 280 -21.53 19.69 -16.37
C VAL A 280 -22.35 18.43 -16.65
N THR A 281 -21.76 17.27 -16.38
CA THR A 281 -22.49 16.00 -16.38
C THR A 281 -22.87 15.64 -14.95
N SER A 282 -24.17 15.56 -14.66
CA SER A 282 -24.60 15.10 -13.33
C SER A 282 -24.28 13.61 -13.17
N VAL A 283 -23.69 13.27 -12.02
CA VAL A 283 -23.23 11.90 -11.72
C VAL A 283 -23.96 11.40 -10.49
N THR A 284 -24.68 10.29 -10.65
CA THR A 284 -25.34 9.59 -9.55
C THR A 284 -24.51 8.39 -9.12
N LEU A 285 -24.15 8.32 -7.84
CA LEU A 285 -23.45 7.17 -7.24
C LEU A 285 -24.40 6.49 -6.23
N PRO A 286 -25.21 5.51 -6.67
CA PRO A 286 -26.35 5.00 -5.90
C PRO A 286 -25.96 4.18 -4.65
N HIS A 287 -24.68 3.79 -4.56
CA HIS A 287 -24.17 2.94 -3.50
C HIS A 287 -23.07 3.62 -2.68
N LEU A 288 -22.78 4.90 -2.89
CA LEU A 288 -21.69 5.58 -2.19
C LEU A 288 -22.09 5.90 -0.75
N ASN A 289 -21.41 5.26 0.20
CA ASN A 289 -21.59 5.44 1.65
C ASN A 289 -20.59 6.45 2.23
N THR A 290 -19.37 6.49 1.70
CA THR A 290 -18.28 7.31 2.23
C THR A 290 -17.64 8.14 1.13
N LEU A 291 -17.63 9.46 1.30
CA LEU A 291 -16.95 10.40 0.42
C LEU A 291 -15.93 11.21 1.23
N LYS A 292 -14.66 11.14 0.84
CA LYS A 292 -13.59 11.98 1.35
C LYS A 292 -13.07 12.87 0.22
N VAL A 293 -13.03 14.18 0.46
CA VAL A 293 -12.52 15.16 -0.51
C VAL A 293 -11.44 16.00 0.17
N THR A 294 -10.24 15.99 -0.39
CA THR A 294 -9.21 16.96 -0.02
C THR A 294 -9.18 18.07 -1.07
N ILE A 295 -9.11 19.33 -0.65
CA ILE A 295 -9.07 20.50 -1.52
C ILE A 295 -7.68 21.10 -1.44
N ASP A 296 -6.95 21.02 -2.55
CA ASP A 296 -5.62 21.60 -2.74
C ASP A 296 -5.70 23.08 -3.12
N ALA A 297 -6.66 23.41 -3.98
CA ALA A 297 -6.91 24.75 -4.46
C ALA A 297 -8.40 24.94 -4.69
N TRP A 298 -8.93 26.08 -4.26
CA TRP A 298 -10.31 26.44 -4.52
C TRP A 298 -10.46 26.95 -5.97
N ALA A 299 -10.90 26.07 -6.85
CA ALA A 299 -11.17 26.38 -8.26
C ALA A 299 -12.69 26.33 -8.56
N PRO A 300 -13.17 27.00 -9.63
CA PRO A 300 -14.57 26.89 -10.09
C PRO A 300 -15.03 25.44 -10.29
N TYR A 301 -14.10 24.55 -10.66
CA TYR A 301 -14.33 23.12 -10.78
C TYR A 301 -14.82 22.47 -9.47
N VAL A 302 -14.29 22.86 -8.30
CA VAL A 302 -14.69 22.30 -7.00
C VAL A 302 -16.19 22.49 -6.74
N MET A 303 -16.70 23.70 -7.00
CA MET A 303 -18.11 24.01 -6.83
C MET A 303 -19.00 23.20 -7.78
N ARG A 304 -18.57 23.07 -9.04
CA ARG A 304 -19.29 22.29 -10.06
C ARG A 304 -19.27 20.80 -9.74
N PHE A 305 -18.14 20.29 -9.26
CA PHE A 305 -17.97 18.91 -8.85
C PHE A 305 -19.01 18.54 -7.78
N PHE A 306 -19.12 19.32 -6.70
CA PHE A 306 -20.14 19.08 -5.68
C PHE A 306 -21.57 19.30 -6.20
N GLY A 307 -21.79 20.28 -7.08
CA GLY A 307 -23.09 20.52 -7.71
C GLY A 307 -23.58 19.36 -8.59
N ALA A 308 -22.67 18.68 -9.27
CA ALA A 308 -22.97 17.59 -10.19
C ALA A 308 -23.28 16.25 -9.50
N LEU A 309 -22.81 16.06 -8.27
CA LEU A 309 -22.95 14.80 -7.55
C LEU A 309 -24.33 14.60 -6.92
N HIS A 310 -24.89 13.41 -7.14
CA HIS A 310 -26.08 12.91 -6.46
C HIS A 310 -25.76 11.62 -5.70
N LEU A 311 -25.83 11.68 -4.37
CA LEU A 311 -25.29 10.66 -3.46
C LEU A 311 -26.37 10.18 -2.46
N PRO A 312 -27.37 9.42 -2.91
CA PRO A 312 -28.58 9.13 -2.13
C PRO A 312 -28.39 8.20 -0.93
N LYS A 313 -27.19 7.63 -0.73
CA LYS A 313 -26.86 6.72 0.39
C LYS A 313 -25.64 7.18 1.18
N LEU A 314 -25.27 8.45 1.06
CA LEU A 314 -24.09 8.99 1.70
C LEU A 314 -24.28 9.00 3.22
N GLN A 315 -23.40 8.31 3.95
CA GLN A 315 -23.41 8.22 5.42
C GLN A 315 -22.27 9.01 6.05
N SER A 316 -21.10 9.00 5.42
CA SER A 316 -19.91 9.66 5.94
C SER A 316 -19.31 10.60 4.91
N PHE A 317 -19.20 11.88 5.26
CA PHE A 317 -18.55 12.89 4.45
C PHE A 317 -17.36 13.49 5.20
N THR A 318 -16.19 13.51 4.57
CA THR A 318 -15.00 14.19 5.08
C THR A 318 -14.50 15.17 4.05
N ILE A 319 -14.26 16.41 4.47
CA ILE A 319 -13.66 17.44 3.65
C ILE A 319 -12.43 18.00 4.37
N ILE A 320 -11.31 18.07 3.66
CA ILE A 320 -10.02 18.54 4.17
C ILE A 320 -9.58 19.70 3.29
N ASN A 321 -9.30 20.87 3.85
CA ASN A 321 -8.67 21.94 3.08
C ASN A 321 -7.16 21.94 3.33
N THR A 322 -6.38 21.79 2.27
CA THR A 322 -4.92 21.93 2.30
C THR A 322 -4.46 23.17 1.52
N SER A 323 -5.39 23.97 0.98
CA SER A 323 -5.04 25.18 0.26
C SER A 323 -4.37 26.21 1.16
N LEU A 324 -3.25 26.77 0.72
CA LEU A 324 -2.59 27.91 1.37
C LEU A 324 -3.42 29.21 1.25
N GLU A 325 -4.42 29.23 0.37
CA GLU A 325 -5.27 30.39 0.10
C GLU A 325 -6.35 30.55 1.18
N ARG A 326 -6.36 31.71 1.85
CA ARG A 326 -7.30 32.08 2.92
C ARG A 326 -8.67 32.58 2.40
N SER A 327 -9.12 32.09 1.24
CA SER A 327 -10.39 32.57 0.66
C SER A 327 -11.59 32.02 1.45
N PRO A 328 -12.71 32.77 1.57
CA PRO A 328 -13.93 32.26 2.20
C PRO A 328 -14.39 30.99 1.46
N PHE A 329 -14.43 29.89 2.19
CA PHE A 329 -14.68 28.55 1.69
C PHE A 329 -15.93 28.48 0.80
N GLY A 330 -15.81 27.86 -0.37
CA GLY A 330 -16.94 27.68 -1.28
C GLY A 330 -17.99 26.75 -0.68
N THR A 331 -19.26 27.17 -0.62
CA THR A 331 -20.36 26.43 0.02
C THR A 331 -20.94 25.29 -0.84
N GLY A 332 -20.30 24.91 -1.95
CA GLY A 332 -20.83 23.93 -2.91
C GLY A 332 -21.06 22.55 -2.30
N TYR A 333 -20.20 22.15 -1.35
CA TYR A 333 -20.37 20.90 -0.61
C TYR A 333 -21.62 20.92 0.30
N LEU A 334 -22.05 22.09 0.80
CA LEU A 334 -23.27 22.22 1.60
C LEU A 334 -24.52 21.92 0.76
N GLN A 335 -24.53 22.35 -0.50
CA GLN A 335 -25.63 22.03 -1.42
C GLN A 335 -25.69 20.53 -1.74
N MET A 336 -24.55 19.86 -1.81
CA MET A 336 -24.52 18.40 -1.96
C MET A 336 -25.01 17.70 -0.70
N LEU A 337 -24.56 18.16 0.48
CA LEU A 337 -24.99 17.61 1.76
C LEU A 337 -26.48 17.82 2.01
N SER A 338 -27.06 18.96 1.61
CA SER A 338 -28.50 19.19 1.76
C SER A 338 -29.33 18.18 0.96
N ARG A 339 -28.85 17.76 -0.22
CA ARG A 339 -29.47 16.68 -1.02
C ARG A 339 -29.34 15.29 -0.39
N ALA A 340 -28.40 15.09 0.55
CA ALA A 340 -28.14 13.84 1.24
C ALA A 340 -28.46 13.91 2.75
N ALA A 341 -29.16 14.96 3.20
CA ALA A 341 -29.31 15.26 4.62
C ALA A 341 -29.98 14.14 5.42
N GLU A 342 -30.85 13.36 4.79
CA GLU A 342 -31.57 12.26 5.44
C GLU A 342 -30.72 11.01 5.67
N THR A 343 -29.58 10.87 4.98
CA THR A 343 -28.73 9.67 5.07
C THR A 343 -27.38 9.91 5.75
N VAL A 344 -26.94 11.17 5.85
CA VAL A 344 -25.63 11.51 6.39
C VAL A 344 -25.63 11.36 7.91
N GLU A 345 -24.78 10.48 8.41
CA GLU A 345 -24.60 10.16 9.84
C GLU A 345 -23.39 10.87 10.43
N SER A 346 -22.36 11.14 9.62
CA SER A 346 -21.11 11.74 10.07
C SER A 346 -20.55 12.72 9.04
N VAL A 347 -20.22 13.92 9.52
CA VAL A 347 -19.55 14.96 8.74
C VAL A 347 -18.29 15.39 9.48
N THR A 348 -17.16 15.44 8.78
CA THR A 348 -15.89 15.87 9.36
C THR A 348 -15.24 16.94 8.48
N PHE A 349 -14.86 18.05 9.11
CA PHE A 349 -14.15 19.16 8.50
C PHE A 349 -12.74 19.24 9.09
N TYR A 350 -11.72 19.27 8.25
CA TYR A 350 -10.34 19.50 8.67
C TYR A 350 -9.81 20.76 7.99
N LEU A 351 -9.20 21.65 8.78
CA LEU A 351 -8.57 22.89 8.30
C LEU A 351 -9.54 23.78 7.49
N ILE A 352 -10.83 23.70 7.81
CA ILE A 352 -11.90 24.49 7.19
C ILE A 352 -12.58 25.29 8.29
N ASP A 353 -12.60 26.61 8.15
CA ASP A 353 -13.45 27.44 8.98
C ASP A 353 -14.89 27.26 8.47
N ILE A 354 -15.77 26.80 9.35
CA ILE A 354 -17.19 26.79 9.08
C ILE A 354 -17.63 28.25 9.17
N PRO A 355 -18.14 28.87 8.09
CA PRO A 355 -18.57 30.26 8.16
C PRO A 355 -19.63 30.38 9.26
N ASP A 356 -19.37 31.27 10.21
CA ASP A 356 -20.22 31.48 11.37
C ASP A 356 -21.63 31.87 10.84
N LEU A 357 -22.64 31.05 11.14
CA LEU A 357 -24.03 31.32 10.72
C LEU A 357 -24.61 32.55 11.41
N THR A 358 -23.88 33.12 12.36
CA THR A 358 -24.16 34.40 13.03
C THR A 358 -22.96 35.31 12.80
N GLY A 359 -23.13 36.38 12.02
CA GLY A 359 -22.07 37.30 11.61
C GLY A 359 -21.39 38.04 12.76
N THR A 360 -20.55 37.35 13.51
CA THR A 360 -19.64 37.93 14.50
C THR A 360 -18.26 37.32 14.29
N GLU A 361 -17.33 38.16 13.85
CA GLU A 361 -15.92 37.84 13.67
C GLU A 361 -15.35 37.12 14.90
N SER A 362 -15.01 35.83 14.77
CA SER A 362 -14.31 35.08 15.81
C SER A 362 -12.80 35.07 15.56
N GLN A 363 -12.07 35.53 16.56
CA GLN A 363 -10.62 35.68 16.64
C GLN A 363 -9.84 34.40 16.35
N SER A 364 -8.72 34.57 15.63
CA SER A 364 -7.72 33.55 15.33
C SER A 364 -7.17 32.87 16.58
N CYS A 365 -7.29 31.55 16.67
CA CYS A 365 -6.50 30.75 17.59
C CYS A 365 -5.27 30.21 16.85
N ASP A 366 -4.08 30.63 17.27
CA ASP A 366 -2.80 30.05 16.86
C ASP A 366 -2.77 28.56 17.24
N TYR A 367 -2.72 27.69 16.23
CA TYR A 367 -2.44 26.26 16.44
C TYR A 367 -1.12 25.89 15.75
N THR A 368 -0.10 25.69 16.59
CA THR A 368 1.17 25.05 16.24
C THR A 368 0.95 23.64 15.68
N HIS A 369 1.48 23.39 14.48
CA HIS A 369 1.47 22.09 13.80
C HIS A 369 2.12 20.98 14.64
N HIS A 370 1.33 19.96 15.02
CA HIS A 370 1.84 18.63 15.34
C HIS A 370 1.33 17.64 14.29
N CYS A 371 2.07 17.54 13.18
CA CYS A 371 1.91 16.45 12.23
C CYS A 371 2.45 15.16 12.85
N GLY A 372 1.54 14.24 13.19
CA GLY A 372 1.84 12.89 13.60
C GLY A 372 2.35 12.05 12.43
N CYS A 373 3.61 12.24 12.06
CA CYS A 373 4.42 11.22 11.39
C CYS A 373 5.31 10.54 12.44
N PRO A 374 5.49 9.21 12.42
CA PRO A 374 6.45 8.54 13.30
C PRO A 374 7.87 8.95 12.88
N VAL A 375 8.39 10.00 13.54
CA VAL A 375 9.79 10.40 13.44
C VAL A 375 10.63 9.28 14.06
N PHE A 376 11.34 8.53 13.22
CA PHE A 376 12.47 7.72 13.66
C PHE A 376 13.53 8.66 14.25
N ARG A 377 13.50 8.89 15.56
CA ARG A 377 14.65 9.43 16.29
C ARG A 377 15.69 8.32 16.42
N GLY A 378 16.64 8.28 15.49
CA GLY A 378 17.92 7.63 15.71
C GLY A 378 18.69 8.44 16.76
N ARG A 379 18.88 7.88 17.96
CA ARG A 379 19.91 8.34 18.88
C ARG A 379 21.26 7.86 18.35
N SER A 380 22.13 8.79 18.02
CA SER A 380 23.58 8.60 17.99
C SER A 380 24.16 9.24 19.26
N GLY A 381 24.88 8.44 20.06
CA GLY A 381 25.44 8.79 21.36
C GLY A 381 25.14 7.71 22.38
#